data_AF-A0A2N0MBJ0-F1
#
_entry.id   AF-A0A2N0MBJ0-F1
#
_cell.length_a   1.000
_cell.length_b   1.000
_cell.length_c   1.000
_cell.angle_alpha   90.00
_cell.angle_beta   90.00
_cell.angle_gamma   90.00
#
_symmetry.space_group_name_H-M   'P 1'
#
loop_
_entity.id
_entity.type
_entity.pdbx_description
1 polymer ?
#
loop_
_entity_poly.entity_id
_entity_poly.type
_entity_poly.pdbx_seq_one_letter_code
_entity_poly.pdbx_strand_id
1 'polypeptide(L)'
;MATASGAGDIIWVISLHWQPQAAELPTMSDIFWVGLIAALSGLIGAAISGIVTYTVTKRQTDIQAKILIDQLQHQAEEARRDRMVEARRPHLAAIGETLSRLYGAYASLSGRTVNLYELNQRGIPTDDPNRQLVHSQAQDAVQLWIQEVNVLESILAQLSDSTLISLVDDFTKGLGQMSHDEVDNMEALAIEMTQARERLKALRPKLILVNTRIEELLSGDDST
;
A
#
# COMPACT_ATOMS: atom_id res chain seq x y z
N MET A 1 -22.62 -57.50 78.13
CA MET A 1 -21.87 -57.12 76.92
C MET A 1 -20.59 -56.45 77.38
N ALA A 2 -19.51 -57.23 77.42
CA ALA A 2 -18.12 -56.82 77.63
C ALA A 2 -17.54 -56.40 76.26
N THR A 3 -16.61 -55.47 76.06
CA THR A 3 -15.64 -54.75 76.92
C THR A 3 -15.00 -53.63 76.09
N ALA A 4 -14.60 -52.53 76.76
CA ALA A 4 -13.34 -51.77 76.67
C ALA A 4 -12.85 -51.27 75.27
N SER A 5 -12.72 -49.96 75.03
CA SER A 5 -11.62 -49.05 75.49
C SER A 5 -10.23 -49.59 75.11
N GLY A 6 -9.31 -48.86 74.51
CA GLY A 6 -9.18 -47.43 74.26
C GLY A 6 -7.87 -47.20 73.51
N ALA A 7 -7.64 -45.95 73.14
CA ALA A 7 -6.48 -45.47 72.40
C ALA A 7 -5.14 -45.89 73.05
N GLY A 8 -4.21 -46.31 72.21
CA GLY A 8 -2.81 -46.53 72.56
C GLY A 8 -1.95 -46.29 71.33
N ASP A 9 -1.28 -45.14 71.33
CA ASP A 9 -0.05 -44.91 70.57
C ASP A 9 0.90 -46.09 70.80
N ILE A 10 1.28 -46.78 69.72
CA ILE A 10 2.40 -47.70 69.74
C ILE A 10 3.34 -47.28 68.61
N ILE A 11 4.33 -46.48 69.01
CA ILE A 11 5.62 -46.36 68.35
C ILE A 11 6.17 -47.78 68.25
N TRP A 12 6.07 -48.40 67.08
CA TRP A 12 6.84 -49.60 66.80
C TRP A 12 8.29 -49.18 66.59
N VAL A 13 9.05 -49.27 67.69
CA VAL A 13 10.49 -49.40 67.67
C VAL A 13 10.79 -50.64 66.82
N ILE A 14 11.15 -50.43 65.56
CA ILE A 14 11.73 -51.49 64.72
C ILE A 14 13.11 -51.77 65.32
N SER A 15 13.17 -52.78 66.19
CA SER A 15 14.40 -53.41 66.59
C SER A 15 15.05 -54.02 65.35
N LEU A 16 15.96 -53.27 64.72
CA LEU A 16 16.92 -53.78 63.74
C LEU A 16 17.80 -54.82 64.45
N HIS A 17 17.38 -56.08 64.37
CA HIS A 17 18.24 -57.23 64.62
C HIS A 17 19.34 -57.18 63.57
N TRP A 18 20.48 -56.61 63.93
CA TRP A 18 21.68 -56.61 63.10
C TRP A 18 22.28 -58.02 63.15
N GLN A 19 21.76 -58.91 62.30
CA GLN A 19 22.48 -60.12 61.93
C GLN A 19 23.64 -59.69 61.02
N PRO A 20 24.90 -59.96 61.40
CA PRO A 20 26.00 -59.85 60.45
C PRO A 20 25.82 -61.00 59.45
N GLN A 21 25.06 -60.77 58.38
CA GLN A 21 25.29 -61.55 57.18
C GLN A 21 26.70 -61.19 56.73
N ALA A 22 27.55 -62.22 56.68
CA ALA A 22 28.88 -62.12 56.12
C ALA A 22 28.77 -61.37 54.79
N ALA A 23 29.37 -60.17 54.75
CA ALA A 23 29.54 -59.44 53.52
C ALA A 23 30.44 -60.31 52.64
N GLU A 24 29.81 -61.11 51.77
CA GLU A 24 30.50 -61.67 50.63
C GLU A 24 31.07 -60.47 49.89
N LEU A 25 32.40 -60.34 49.96
CA LEU A 25 33.13 -59.34 49.22
C LEU A 25 32.64 -59.43 47.77
N PRO A 26 32.09 -58.33 47.20
CA PRO A 26 31.60 -58.37 45.83
C PRO A 26 32.73 -58.91 44.97
N THR A 27 32.46 -60.00 44.27
CA THR A 27 33.49 -60.64 43.46
C THR A 27 33.97 -59.61 42.44
N MET A 28 35.25 -59.67 42.05
CA MET A 28 35.80 -58.76 41.02
C MET A 28 34.93 -58.72 39.74
N SER A 29 34.20 -59.81 39.45
CA SER A 29 33.19 -59.87 38.40
C SER A 29 31.97 -58.97 38.63
N ASP A 30 31.43 -58.87 39.84
CA ASP A 30 30.23 -58.07 40.12
C ASP A 30 30.49 -56.57 40.02
N ILE A 31 31.66 -56.12 40.51
CA ILE A 31 32.10 -54.73 40.36
C ILE A 31 32.32 -54.39 38.87
N PHE A 32 32.91 -55.32 38.12
CA PHE A 32 33.09 -55.18 36.68
C PHE A 32 31.75 -55.07 35.94
N TRP A 33 30.77 -55.92 36.26
CA TRP A 33 29.45 -55.91 35.62
C TRP A 33 28.64 -54.64 35.95
N VAL A 34 28.66 -54.18 37.21
CA VAL A 34 28.01 -52.91 37.58
C VAL A 34 28.68 -51.72 36.91
N GLY A 35 30.01 -51.70 36.84
CA GLY A 35 30.77 -50.66 36.11
C GLY A 35 30.49 -50.67 34.61
N LEU A 36 30.37 -51.86 34.01
CA LEU A 36 30.01 -52.02 32.60
C LEU A 36 28.58 -51.54 32.31
N ILE A 37 27.61 -51.87 33.18
CA ILE A 37 26.21 -51.43 33.04
C ILE A 37 26.11 -49.91 33.24
N ALA A 38 26.84 -49.32 34.20
CA ALA A 38 26.90 -47.88 34.40
C ALA A 38 27.55 -47.15 33.21
N ALA A 39 28.62 -47.71 32.63
CA ALA A 39 29.27 -47.16 31.44
C ALA A 39 28.38 -47.26 30.19
N LEU A 40 27.71 -48.40 29.99
CA LEU A 40 26.79 -48.60 28.87
C LEU A 40 25.54 -47.72 28.97
N SER A 41 24.96 -47.57 30.17
CA SER A 41 23.82 -46.69 30.40
C SER A 41 24.18 -45.21 30.22
N GLY A 42 25.37 -44.79 30.65
CA GLY A 42 25.90 -43.45 30.38
C GLY A 42 26.10 -43.17 28.88
N LEU A 43 26.63 -44.14 28.13
CA LEU A 43 26.80 -44.04 26.67
C LEU A 43 25.47 -43.99 25.92
N ILE A 44 24.49 -44.81 26.32
CA ILE A 44 23.16 -44.82 25.73
C ILE A 44 22.43 -43.49 26.02
N GLY A 45 22.53 -42.97 27.25
CA GLY A 45 21.96 -41.68 27.63
C GLY A 45 22.57 -40.51 26.84
N ALA A 46 23.88 -40.50 26.64
CA ALA A 46 24.58 -39.49 25.84
C ALA A 46 24.20 -39.57 24.34
N ALA A 47 24.06 -40.78 23.79
CA ALA A 47 23.65 -40.97 22.40
C ALA A 47 22.22 -40.50 22.14
N ILE A 48 21.27 -40.84 23.02
CA ILE A 48 19.87 -40.38 22.92
C ILE A 48 19.79 -38.86 23.07
N SER A 49 20.49 -38.30 24.06
CA SER A 49 20.54 -36.85 24.27
C SER A 49 21.15 -36.11 23.06
N GLY A 50 22.21 -36.65 22.47
CA GLY A 50 22.83 -36.12 21.26
C GLY A 50 21.89 -36.13 20.04
N ILE A 51 21.14 -37.22 19.84
CA ILE A 51 20.17 -37.33 18.74
C ILE A 51 18.99 -36.38 18.92
N VAL A 52 18.45 -36.26 20.14
CA VAL A 52 17.36 -35.32 20.45
C VAL A 52 17.84 -33.88 20.26
N THR A 53 19.02 -33.54 20.79
CA THR A 53 19.61 -32.21 20.61
C THR A 53 19.85 -31.90 19.14
N TYR A 54 20.40 -32.85 18.37
CA TYR A 54 20.61 -32.68 16.93
C TYR A 54 19.29 -32.47 16.17
N THR A 55 18.25 -33.25 16.47
CA THR A 55 16.95 -33.13 15.78
C THR A 55 16.20 -31.84 16.14
N VAL A 56 16.26 -31.41 17.40
CA VAL A 56 15.67 -30.13 17.84
C VAL A 56 16.41 -28.96 17.20
N THR A 57 17.74 -28.95 17.24
CA THR A 57 18.56 -27.90 16.63
C THR A 57 18.34 -27.84 15.13
N LYS A 58 18.30 -28.99 14.44
CA LYS A 58 18.03 -29.04 13.00
C LYS A 58 16.65 -28.48 12.64
N ARG A 59 15.62 -28.81 13.42
CA ARG A 59 14.27 -28.22 13.21
C ARG A 59 14.26 -26.72 13.47
N GLN A 60 14.99 -26.23 14.47
CA GLN A 60 15.10 -24.79 14.73
C GLN A 60 15.82 -24.05 13.60
N THR A 61 16.92 -24.60 13.07
CA THR A 61 17.62 -24.01 11.92
C THR A 61 16.76 -24.02 10.66
N ASP A 62 16.00 -25.10 10.43
CA ASP A 62 15.11 -25.19 9.27
C ASP A 62 13.95 -24.18 9.36
N ILE A 63 13.39 -23.97 10.56
CA ILE A 63 12.35 -22.95 10.79
C ILE A 63 12.92 -21.54 10.60
N GLN A 64 14.10 -21.26 11.14
CA GLN A 64 14.76 -19.95 10.96
C GLN A 64 15.11 -19.70 9.49
N ALA A 65 15.58 -20.71 8.76
CA ALA A 65 15.85 -20.60 7.34
C ALA A 65 14.57 -20.31 6.54
N LYS A 66 13.46 -20.97 6.86
CA LYS A 66 12.15 -20.67 6.23
C LYS A 66 11.69 -19.25 6.52
N ILE A 67 11.73 -18.82 7.79
CA ILE A 67 11.35 -17.45 8.17
C ILE A 67 12.22 -16.43 7.43
N LEU A 68 13.53 -16.67 7.32
CA LEU A 68 14.44 -15.78 6.61
C LEU A 68 14.13 -15.75 5.11
N ILE A 69 13.84 -16.89 4.48
CA ILE A 69 13.45 -16.96 3.07
C ILE A 69 12.14 -16.20 2.84
N ASP A 70 11.14 -16.41 3.69
CA ASP A 70 9.85 -15.70 3.61
C ASP A 70 10.03 -14.19 3.79
N GLN A 71 10.88 -13.77 4.74
CA GLN A 71 11.22 -12.35 4.93
C GLN A 71 11.94 -11.74 3.73
N LEU A 72 12.91 -12.45 3.16
CA LEU A 72 13.65 -11.98 1.98
C LEU A 72 12.75 -11.90 0.74
N GLN A 73 11.84 -12.85 0.57
CA GLN A 73 10.84 -12.81 -0.49
C GLN A 73 9.90 -11.62 -0.31
N HIS A 74 9.42 -11.39 0.91
CA HIS A 74 8.56 -10.25 1.21
C HIS A 74 9.25 -8.92 0.93
N GLN A 75 10.49 -8.74 1.40
CA GLN A 75 11.30 -7.54 1.13
C GLN A 75 11.59 -7.36 -0.37
N ALA A 76 11.81 -8.45 -1.11
CA ALA A 76 12.01 -8.37 -2.56
C ALA A 76 10.74 -7.95 -3.30
N GLU A 77 9.57 -8.42 -2.85
CA GLU A 77 8.27 -8.03 -3.36
C GLU A 77 7.96 -6.55 -3.07
N GLU A 78 8.19 -6.10 -1.83
CA GLU A 78 8.07 -4.70 -1.42
C GLU A 78 9.00 -3.79 -2.22
N ALA A 79 10.29 -4.12 -2.31
CA ALA A 79 11.25 -3.35 -3.10
C ALA A 79 10.91 -3.31 -4.59
N ARG A 80 10.27 -4.36 -5.13
CA ARG A 80 9.77 -4.37 -6.51
C ARG A 80 8.58 -3.41 -6.66
N ARG A 81 7.63 -3.42 -5.72
CA ARG A 81 6.50 -2.48 -5.70
C ARG A 81 6.97 -1.04 -5.59
N ASP A 82 7.88 -0.75 -4.66
CA ASP A 82 8.45 0.59 -4.47
C ASP A 82 9.11 1.11 -5.74
N ARG A 83 9.86 0.27 -6.46
CA ARG A 83 10.46 0.65 -7.74
C ARG A 83 9.42 0.93 -8.82
N MET A 84 8.32 0.18 -8.85
CA MET A 84 7.22 0.42 -9.79
C MET A 84 6.49 1.72 -9.47
N VAL A 85 6.25 2.01 -8.19
CA VAL A 85 5.66 3.27 -7.73
C VAL A 85 6.57 4.44 -8.09
N GLU A 86 7.87 4.36 -7.80
CA GLU A 86 8.83 5.43 -8.09
C GLU A 86 8.96 5.68 -9.61
N ALA A 87 8.91 4.62 -10.42
CA ALA A 87 8.92 4.75 -11.88
C ALA A 87 7.66 5.42 -12.44
N ARG A 88 6.48 5.20 -11.82
CA ARG A 88 5.21 5.79 -12.26
C ARG A 88 4.98 7.20 -11.72
N ARG A 89 5.59 7.55 -10.57
CA ARG A 89 5.43 8.82 -9.89
C ARG A 89 5.54 10.07 -10.79
N PRO A 90 6.58 10.23 -11.64
CA PRO A 90 6.70 11.44 -12.46
C PRO A 90 5.53 11.57 -13.45
N HIS A 91 5.05 10.47 -14.02
CA HIS A 91 3.94 10.46 -14.97
C HIS A 91 2.60 10.80 -14.29
N LEU A 92 2.35 10.21 -13.12
CA LEU A 92 1.12 10.44 -12.35
C LEU A 92 1.03 11.87 -11.83
N ALA A 93 2.15 12.42 -11.33
CA ALA A 93 2.22 13.82 -10.90
C ALA A 93 1.98 14.78 -12.08
N ALA A 94 2.57 14.49 -13.24
CA ALA A 94 2.40 15.30 -14.44
C ALA A 94 0.94 15.32 -14.93
N ILE A 95 0.19 14.21 -14.82
CA ILE A 95 -1.25 14.21 -15.15
C ILE A 95 -2.02 15.19 -14.28
N GLY A 96 -1.87 15.11 -12.95
CA GLY A 96 -2.58 15.99 -12.03
C GLY A 96 -2.31 17.47 -12.33
N GLU A 97 -1.04 17.81 -12.60
CA GLU A 97 -0.65 19.16 -12.97
C GLU A 97 -1.25 19.61 -14.31
N THR A 98 -1.12 18.79 -15.36
CA THR A 98 -1.65 19.10 -16.70
C THR A 98 -3.18 19.27 -16.69
N LEU A 99 -3.92 18.42 -15.97
CA LEU A 99 -5.37 18.57 -15.85
C LEU A 99 -5.77 19.84 -15.09
N SER A 100 -5.03 20.20 -14.05
CA SER A 100 -5.25 21.46 -13.33
C SER A 100 -4.98 22.67 -14.24
N ARG A 101 -3.94 22.62 -15.08
CA ARG A 101 -3.64 23.66 -16.07
C ARG A 101 -4.71 23.76 -17.14
N LEU A 102 -5.20 22.63 -17.67
CA LEU A 102 -6.31 22.59 -18.62
C LEU A 102 -7.58 23.23 -18.03
N TYR A 103 -7.94 22.85 -16.81
CA TYR A 103 -9.06 23.46 -16.09
C TYR A 103 -8.91 24.99 -15.97
N GLY A 104 -7.72 25.46 -15.59
CA GLY A 104 -7.40 26.88 -15.50
C GLY A 104 -7.43 27.60 -16.85
N ALA A 105 -6.88 26.99 -17.89
CA ALA A 105 -6.89 27.52 -19.26
C ALA A 105 -8.32 27.71 -19.78
N TYR A 106 -9.20 26.73 -19.56
CA TYR A 106 -10.61 26.85 -19.93
C TYR A 106 -11.33 27.94 -19.14
N ALA A 107 -11.14 28.00 -17.82
CA ALA A 107 -11.76 29.04 -17.00
C ALA A 107 -11.32 30.45 -17.43
N SER A 108 -10.03 30.60 -17.77
CA SER A 108 -9.46 31.82 -18.34
C SER A 108 -10.08 32.15 -19.71
N LEU A 109 -10.16 31.17 -20.61
CA LEU A 109 -10.74 31.34 -21.94
C LEU A 109 -12.20 31.77 -21.86
N SER A 110 -13.02 31.08 -21.07
CA SER A 110 -14.44 31.41 -20.87
C SER A 110 -14.63 32.84 -20.37
N GLY A 111 -13.87 33.27 -19.35
CA GLY A 111 -13.94 34.65 -18.85
C GLY A 111 -13.50 35.70 -19.88
N ARG A 112 -12.53 35.38 -20.74
CA ARG A 112 -12.03 36.28 -21.78
C ARG A 112 -12.99 36.40 -22.97
N THR A 113 -13.65 35.30 -23.33
CA THR A 113 -14.70 35.31 -24.35
C THR A 113 -15.84 36.24 -23.97
N VAL A 114 -16.23 36.27 -22.68
CA VAL A 114 -17.21 37.24 -22.17
C VAL A 114 -16.72 38.67 -22.33
N ASN A 115 -15.50 38.95 -21.89
CA ASN A 115 -14.93 40.30 -22.02
C ASN A 115 -14.87 40.75 -23.49
N LEU A 116 -14.45 39.87 -24.42
CA LEU A 116 -14.43 40.19 -25.85
C LEU A 116 -15.83 40.47 -26.39
N TYR A 117 -16.81 39.70 -25.96
CA TYR A 117 -18.19 39.90 -26.38
C TYR A 117 -18.78 41.20 -25.84
N GLU A 118 -18.56 41.52 -24.57
CA GLU A 118 -18.97 42.81 -23.98
C GLU A 118 -18.33 44.00 -24.71
N LEU A 119 -17.05 43.90 -25.07
CA LEU A 119 -16.36 44.92 -25.85
C LEU A 119 -16.95 45.05 -27.26
N ASN A 120 -17.29 43.93 -27.92
CA ASN A 120 -17.96 43.94 -29.22
C ASN A 120 -19.32 44.66 -29.15
N GLN A 121 -20.11 44.39 -28.11
CA GLN A 121 -21.44 44.95 -27.93
C GLN A 121 -21.43 46.45 -27.59
N ARG A 122 -20.38 46.91 -26.90
CA ARG A 122 -20.12 48.33 -26.68
C ARG A 122 -19.61 49.05 -27.94
N GLY A 123 -19.45 48.35 -29.06
CA GLY A 123 -18.93 48.91 -30.30
C GLY A 123 -17.46 49.31 -30.21
N ILE A 124 -16.70 48.74 -29.26
CA ILE A 124 -15.29 49.08 -29.08
C ILE A 124 -14.51 48.62 -30.32
N PRO A 125 -13.78 49.51 -31.01
CA PRO A 125 -13.01 49.17 -32.20
C PRO A 125 -12.01 48.02 -31.97
N THR A 126 -11.72 47.23 -33.01
CA THR A 126 -10.77 46.10 -32.95
C THR A 126 -9.33 46.53 -32.66
N ASP A 127 -9.00 47.78 -32.98
CA ASP A 127 -7.72 48.43 -32.73
C ASP A 127 -7.59 49.03 -31.33
N ASP A 128 -8.66 48.99 -30.51
CA ASP A 128 -8.59 49.41 -29.12
C ASP A 128 -7.56 48.55 -28.35
N PRO A 129 -6.59 49.17 -27.64
CA PRO A 129 -5.54 48.45 -26.94
C PRO A 129 -6.06 47.45 -25.90
N ASN A 130 -7.18 47.76 -25.22
CA ASN A 130 -7.76 46.86 -24.23
C ASN A 130 -8.40 45.65 -24.92
N ARG A 131 -9.07 45.86 -26.06
CA ARG A 131 -9.65 44.76 -26.83
C ARG A 131 -8.57 43.84 -27.41
N GLN A 132 -7.49 44.42 -27.93
CA GLN A 132 -6.33 43.64 -28.40
C GLN A 132 -5.71 42.82 -27.28
N LEU A 133 -5.55 43.39 -26.09
CA LEU A 133 -5.02 42.68 -24.93
C LEU A 133 -5.92 41.49 -24.51
N VAL A 134 -7.23 41.68 -24.42
CA VAL A 134 -8.14 40.58 -24.07
C VAL A 134 -8.09 39.49 -25.16
N HIS A 135 -8.01 39.90 -26.43
CA HIS A 135 -7.94 38.97 -27.55
C HIS A 135 -6.64 38.16 -27.54
N SER A 136 -5.48 38.81 -27.35
CA SER A 136 -4.19 38.12 -27.28
C SER A 136 -4.17 37.12 -26.13
N GLN A 137 -4.68 37.52 -24.97
CA GLN A 137 -4.71 36.62 -23.81
C GLN A 137 -5.70 35.46 -23.98
N ALA A 138 -6.76 35.61 -24.79
CA ALA A 138 -7.65 34.52 -25.16
C ALA A 138 -6.93 33.54 -26.11
N GLN A 139 -6.17 34.06 -27.08
CA GLN A 139 -5.32 33.23 -27.95
C GLN A 139 -4.27 32.47 -27.13
N ASP A 140 -3.62 33.11 -26.15
CA ASP A 140 -2.66 32.45 -25.26
C ASP A 140 -3.30 31.29 -24.50
N ALA A 141 -4.55 31.46 -24.02
CA ALA A 141 -5.28 30.41 -23.33
C ALA A 141 -5.62 29.22 -24.26
N VAL A 142 -5.96 29.47 -25.52
CA VAL A 142 -6.18 28.42 -26.54
C VAL A 142 -4.89 27.69 -26.87
N GLN A 143 -3.78 28.41 -27.03
CA GLN A 143 -2.47 27.78 -27.29
C GLN A 143 -2.03 26.91 -26.12
N LEU A 144 -2.19 27.39 -24.88
CA LEU A 144 -1.93 26.62 -23.67
C LEU A 144 -2.79 25.35 -23.63
N TRP A 145 -4.08 25.46 -23.97
CA TRP A 145 -4.98 24.32 -24.03
C TRP A 145 -4.48 23.24 -24.99
N ILE A 146 -4.18 23.63 -26.24
CA ILE A 146 -3.68 22.70 -27.27
C ILE A 146 -2.38 22.03 -26.81
N GLN A 147 -1.46 22.82 -26.25
CA GLN A 147 -0.19 22.31 -25.75
C GLN A 147 -0.40 21.28 -24.63
N GLU A 148 -1.22 21.60 -23.63
CA GLU A 148 -1.45 20.73 -22.49
C GLU A 148 -2.24 19.46 -22.87
N VAL A 149 -3.14 19.52 -23.85
CA VAL A 149 -3.78 18.31 -24.43
C VAL A 149 -2.75 17.39 -25.06
N ASN A 150 -1.82 17.93 -25.86
CA ASN A 150 -0.76 17.11 -26.48
C ASN A 150 0.16 16.48 -25.43
N VAL A 151 0.51 17.22 -24.37
CA VAL A 151 1.28 16.71 -23.24
C VAL A 151 0.51 15.57 -22.57
N LEU A 152 -0.77 15.76 -22.30
CA LEU A 152 -1.62 14.75 -21.67
C LEU A 152 -1.69 13.47 -22.51
N GLU A 153 -1.92 13.57 -23.82
CA GLU A 153 -1.95 12.42 -24.74
C GLU A 153 -0.63 11.65 -24.70
N SER A 154 0.50 12.36 -24.68
CA SER A 154 1.83 11.74 -24.62
C SER A 154 2.08 10.99 -23.31
N ILE A 155 1.55 11.49 -22.19
CA ILE A 155 1.66 10.85 -20.88
C ILE A 155 0.72 9.65 -20.79
N LEU A 156 -0.52 9.79 -21.27
CA LEU A 156 -1.52 8.71 -21.29
C LEU A 156 -1.05 7.52 -22.12
N ALA A 157 -0.36 7.75 -23.24
CA ALA A 157 0.22 6.69 -24.06
C ALA A 157 1.27 5.83 -23.33
N GLN A 158 1.86 6.35 -22.24
CA GLN A 158 2.87 5.66 -21.43
C GLN A 158 2.26 4.95 -20.21
N LEU A 159 0.96 5.15 -19.93
CA LEU A 159 0.27 4.55 -18.81
C LEU A 159 -0.48 3.28 -19.20
N SER A 160 -0.47 2.31 -18.29
CA SER A 160 -1.23 1.06 -18.44
C SER A 160 -2.48 0.97 -17.57
N ASP A 161 -2.76 1.97 -16.72
CA ASP A 161 -3.95 1.97 -15.85
C ASP A 161 -5.19 2.43 -16.62
N SER A 162 -6.03 1.48 -17.00
CA SER A 162 -7.26 1.72 -17.77
C SER A 162 -8.29 2.58 -17.03
N THR A 163 -8.34 2.48 -15.70
CA THR A 163 -9.29 3.24 -14.88
C THR A 163 -8.90 4.71 -14.88
N LEU A 164 -7.63 5.03 -14.62
CA LEU A 164 -7.11 6.39 -14.69
C LEU A 164 -7.30 6.98 -16.09
N ILE A 165 -6.98 6.21 -17.15
CA ILE A 165 -7.19 6.67 -18.53
C ILE A 165 -8.66 7.02 -18.77
N SER A 166 -9.60 6.18 -18.32
CA SER A 166 -11.04 6.44 -18.50
C SER A 166 -11.51 7.71 -17.75
N LEU A 167 -10.99 7.94 -16.54
CA LEU A 167 -11.34 9.12 -15.73
C LEU A 167 -10.79 10.41 -16.34
N VAL A 168 -9.56 10.34 -16.86
CA VAL A 168 -8.94 11.44 -17.59
C VAL A 168 -9.73 11.76 -18.86
N ASP A 169 -10.09 10.73 -19.63
CA ASP A 169 -10.91 10.88 -20.85
C ASP A 169 -12.30 11.47 -20.56
N ASP A 170 -12.96 11.01 -19.49
CA ASP A 170 -14.25 11.56 -19.05
C ASP A 170 -14.17 13.03 -18.61
N PHE A 171 -13.02 13.44 -18.06
CA PHE A 171 -12.76 14.82 -17.71
C PHE A 171 -12.46 15.68 -18.95
N THR A 172 -11.58 15.23 -19.84
CA THR A 172 -11.22 15.96 -21.06
C THR A 172 -12.37 16.07 -22.05
N LYS A 173 -13.19 15.02 -22.20
CA LYS A 173 -14.44 15.07 -22.97
C LYS A 173 -15.43 16.05 -22.38
N GLY A 174 -15.58 16.04 -21.05
CA GLY A 174 -16.46 16.98 -20.35
C GLY A 174 -16.03 18.44 -20.55
N LEU A 175 -14.72 18.67 -20.68
CA LEU A 175 -14.12 19.94 -21.07
C LEU A 175 -14.35 20.31 -22.55
N GLY A 176 -14.21 19.34 -23.47
CA GLY A 176 -14.37 19.54 -24.92
C GLY A 176 -15.83 19.77 -25.36
N GLN A 177 -16.80 19.13 -24.70
CA GLN A 177 -18.23 19.34 -24.96
C GLN A 177 -18.71 20.77 -24.67
N MET A 178 -17.88 21.59 -24.01
CA MET A 178 -18.20 22.97 -23.69
C MET A 178 -17.74 23.97 -24.76
N SER A 179 -17.17 23.50 -25.89
CA SER A 179 -16.63 24.35 -26.96
C SER A 179 -17.52 24.43 -28.22
N HIS A 180 -18.70 23.78 -28.22
CA HIS A 180 -19.49 23.55 -29.44
C HIS A 180 -20.80 24.34 -29.55
N ASP A 181 -21.12 25.16 -28.55
CA ASP A 181 -22.34 25.98 -28.57
C ASP A 181 -21.99 27.35 -29.20
N GLU A 182 -22.62 27.66 -30.33
CA GLU A 182 -22.42 28.92 -31.06
C GLU A 182 -23.32 30.00 -30.44
N VAL A 183 -22.73 31.08 -29.94
CA VAL A 183 -23.46 32.11 -29.18
C VAL A 183 -23.95 33.22 -30.11
N ASP A 184 -25.25 33.24 -30.42
CA ASP A 184 -25.83 34.23 -31.34
C ASP A 184 -26.13 35.61 -30.70
N ASN A 185 -26.33 35.71 -29.37
CA ASN A 185 -26.69 36.97 -28.69
C ASN A 185 -26.25 37.04 -27.21
N MET A 186 -26.37 38.21 -26.56
CA MET A 186 -25.78 38.48 -25.22
C MET A 186 -26.48 37.70 -24.10
N GLU A 187 -27.78 37.48 -24.26
CA GLU A 187 -28.59 36.69 -23.35
C GLU A 187 -28.21 35.20 -23.46
N ALA A 188 -28.03 34.71 -24.69
CA ALA A 188 -27.49 33.38 -24.97
C ALA A 188 -26.06 33.23 -24.42
N LEU A 189 -25.20 34.25 -24.53
CA LEU A 189 -23.85 34.20 -23.95
C LEU A 189 -23.89 34.09 -22.43
N ALA A 190 -24.72 34.92 -21.78
CA ALA A 190 -24.83 34.93 -20.32
C ALA A 190 -25.38 33.57 -19.81
N ILE A 191 -26.34 33.00 -20.53
CA ILE A 191 -26.89 31.67 -20.25
C ILE A 191 -25.82 30.60 -20.48
N GLU A 192 -25.13 30.62 -21.62
CA GLU A 192 -24.09 29.65 -21.96
C GLU A 192 -22.91 29.73 -20.99
N MET A 193 -22.53 30.91 -20.53
CA MET A 193 -21.45 31.08 -19.55
C MET A 193 -21.86 30.66 -18.14
N THR A 194 -23.14 30.87 -17.78
CA THR A 194 -23.69 30.31 -16.54
C THR A 194 -23.70 28.79 -16.62
N GLN A 195 -24.10 28.23 -17.76
CA GLN A 195 -24.02 26.80 -18.02
C GLN A 195 -22.58 26.30 -18.04
N ALA A 196 -21.63 27.02 -18.64
CA ALA A 196 -20.22 26.68 -18.66
C ALA A 196 -19.62 26.69 -17.25
N ARG A 197 -20.04 27.63 -16.40
CA ARG A 197 -19.64 27.67 -15.00
C ARG A 197 -20.21 26.50 -14.20
N GLU A 198 -21.47 26.14 -14.43
CA GLU A 198 -22.08 24.96 -13.80
C GLU A 198 -21.47 23.65 -14.31
N ARG A 199 -21.18 23.56 -15.62
CA ARG A 199 -20.46 22.43 -16.24
C ARG A 199 -19.03 22.33 -15.64
N LEU A 200 -18.31 23.44 -15.44
CA LEU A 200 -17.01 23.45 -14.75
C LEU A 200 -17.11 22.97 -13.30
N LYS A 201 -18.15 23.40 -12.56
CA LYS A 201 -18.41 22.89 -11.21
C LYS A 201 -18.68 21.38 -11.22
N ALA A 202 -19.38 20.87 -12.25
CA ALA A 202 -19.62 19.45 -12.42
C ALA A 202 -18.36 18.65 -12.80
N LEU A 203 -17.31 19.30 -13.31
CA LEU A 203 -16.00 18.67 -13.57
C LEU A 203 -15.11 18.59 -12.34
N ARG A 204 -15.31 19.46 -11.33
CA ARG A 204 -14.57 19.41 -10.06
C ARG A 204 -14.59 18.02 -9.40
N PRO A 205 -15.74 17.33 -9.22
CA PRO A 205 -15.73 15.99 -8.64
C PRO A 205 -14.96 14.97 -9.49
N LYS A 206 -14.94 15.10 -10.82
CA LYS A 206 -14.15 14.23 -11.70
C LYS A 206 -12.64 14.44 -11.49
N LEU A 207 -12.21 15.69 -11.37
CA LEU A 207 -10.80 16.02 -11.08
C LEU A 207 -10.36 15.46 -9.71
N ILE A 208 -11.24 15.53 -8.70
CA ILE A 208 -10.98 14.92 -7.40
C ILE A 208 -10.79 13.42 -7.55
N LEU A 209 -11.65 12.75 -8.32
CA LEU A 209 -11.59 11.30 -8.51
C LEU A 209 -10.31 10.88 -9.26
N VAL A 210 -9.86 11.67 -10.24
CA VAL A 210 -8.54 11.47 -10.87
C VAL A 210 -7.41 11.61 -9.85
N ASN A 211 -7.42 12.65 -9.02
CA ASN A 211 -6.39 12.86 -8.00
C ASN A 211 -6.39 11.74 -6.94
N THR A 212 -7.56 11.29 -6.49
CA THR A 212 -7.69 10.15 -5.58
C THR A 212 -7.10 8.89 -6.22
N ARG A 213 -7.38 8.62 -7.50
CA ARG A 213 -6.80 7.47 -8.19
C ARG A 213 -5.28 7.58 -8.35
N ILE A 214 -4.76 8.78 -8.58
CA ILE A 214 -3.32 9.04 -8.60
C ILE A 214 -2.70 8.74 -7.22
N GLU A 215 -3.32 9.20 -6.14
CA GLU A 215 -2.86 8.95 -4.77
C GLU A 215 -2.87 7.46 -4.42
N GLU A 216 -3.92 6.72 -4.79
CA GLU A 216 -4.00 5.26 -4.66
C GLU A 216 -2.82 4.58 -5.37
N LEU A 217 -2.59 4.92 -6.65
CA LEU A 217 -1.49 4.35 -7.43
C LEU A 217 -0.10 4.70 -6.90
N LEU A 218 0.03 5.86 -6.24
CA LEU A 218 1.27 6.28 -5.57
C LEU A 218 1.47 5.63 -4.20
N SER A 219 0.39 5.21 -3.54
CA SER A 219 0.44 4.52 -2.25
C SER A 219 0.85 3.05 -2.37
N GLY A 220 0.72 2.46 -3.56
CA GLY A 220 1.00 1.04 -3.81
C GLY A 220 -0.10 0.10 -3.33
N ASP A 221 -1.22 0.63 -2.81
CA ASP A 221 -2.44 -0.12 -2.58
C ASP A 221 -3.15 -0.32 -3.93
N ASP A 222 -2.94 -1.50 -4.51
CA ASP A 222 -3.80 -2.02 -5.58
C ASP A 222 -5.15 -2.43 -4.96
N SER A 223 -5.94 -1.45 -4.48
CA SER A 223 -7.35 -1.69 -4.19
C SER A 223 -8.08 -1.78 -5.54
N THR A 224 -8.12 -2.99 -6.09
CA THR A 224 -9.02 -3.37 -7.19
C THR A 224 -10.48 -3.29 -6.77
#